data_AF-A0A1F7WA21-F1
#
_entry.id   AF-A0A1F7WA21-F1
#
_cell.length_a   1.000
_cell.length_b   1.000
_cell.length_c   1.000
_cell.angle_alpha   90.00
_cell.angle_beta   90.00
_cell.angle_gamma   90.00
#
_symmetry.space_group_name_H-M   'P 1'
#
loop_
_entity.id
_entity.type
_entity.pdbx_description
1 polymer ?
#
loop_
_entity_poly.entity_id
_entity_poly.type
_entity_poly.pdbx_seq_one_letter_code
_entity_poly.pdbx_strand_id
1 'polypeptide(L)'
;MKNLYYKVGAGLSVLPTLALPLVARAAVSEGLSGAASDVSTIGGEIGVEPDLPTIVGSAINVLLGVLGIVFVVLVVYAGFLYLTSNGEEGNVKKAKKLLTQSVIGLIIIVAAYAIASYVISALTAISGA
;
A
#
# COMPACT_ATOMS: atom_id res chain seq x y z
N MET A 1 24.63 42.95 7.63
CA MET A 1 23.36 42.22 7.85
C MET A 1 22.66 41.82 6.54
N LYS A 2 23.39 41.42 5.48
CA LYS A 2 22.78 41.07 4.16
C LYS A 2 22.90 39.57 3.80
N ASN A 3 23.70 38.82 4.54
CA ASN A 3 24.06 37.44 4.19
C ASN A 3 23.23 36.40 4.97
N LEU A 4 22.34 36.88 5.85
CA LEU A 4 21.53 36.03 6.72
C LEU A 4 20.22 35.59 6.03
N TYR A 5 19.69 36.40 5.12
CA TYR A 5 18.48 36.08 4.36
C TYR A 5 18.69 35.06 3.24
N TYR A 6 19.92 34.92 2.70
CA TYR A 6 20.19 33.90 1.67
C TYR A 6 20.31 32.50 2.27
N LYS A 7 20.85 32.33 3.49
CA LYS A 7 20.97 31.01 4.14
C LYS A 7 19.65 30.53 4.77
N VAL A 8 18.82 31.46 5.27
CA VAL A 8 17.50 31.13 5.84
C VAL A 8 16.41 31.10 4.75
N GLY A 9 16.51 31.96 3.74
CA GLY A 9 15.61 32.00 2.58
C GLY A 9 15.84 30.87 1.59
N ALA A 10 17.09 30.43 1.37
CA ALA A 10 17.33 29.26 0.54
C ALA A 10 16.75 27.98 1.16
N GLY A 11 16.87 27.78 2.49
CA GLY A 11 16.36 26.58 3.14
C GLY A 11 14.84 26.37 3.04
N LEU A 12 14.07 27.46 3.01
CA LEU A 12 12.60 27.39 2.95
C LEU A 12 12.06 27.32 1.51
N SER A 13 12.83 27.79 0.51
CA SER A 13 12.42 27.70 -0.90
C SER A 13 12.88 26.43 -1.62
N VAL A 14 13.82 25.63 -1.09
CA VAL A 14 14.13 24.29 -1.65
C VAL A 14 13.17 23.19 -1.18
N LEU A 15 12.44 23.41 -0.08
CA LEU A 15 11.49 22.44 0.46
C LEU A 15 10.33 22.11 -0.51
N PRO A 16 9.74 23.07 -1.25
CA PRO A 16 8.71 22.79 -2.25
C PRO A 16 9.26 22.04 -3.46
N THR A 17 10.47 22.36 -3.91
CA THR A 17 11.08 21.72 -5.09
C THR A 17 11.46 20.25 -4.88
N LEU A 18 11.72 19.83 -3.64
CA LEU A 18 11.95 18.43 -3.31
C LEU A 18 10.64 17.62 -3.19
N ALA A 19 9.51 18.30 -2.91
CA ALA A 19 8.20 17.68 -2.76
C ALA A 19 7.43 17.51 -4.09
N LEU A 20 7.72 18.36 -5.10
CA LEU A 20 7.10 18.29 -6.43
C LEU A 20 7.27 16.94 -7.14
N PRO A 21 8.43 16.25 -7.15
CA PRO A 21 8.53 14.95 -7.83
C PRO A 21 7.74 13.83 -7.13
N LEU A 22 7.37 13.98 -5.85
CA LEU A 22 6.54 12.99 -5.16
C LEU A 22 5.06 13.16 -5.53
N VAL A 23 4.57 14.39 -5.59
CA VAL A 23 3.18 14.71 -6.00
C VAL A 23 2.98 14.51 -7.50
N ALA A 24 3.99 14.81 -8.33
CA ALA A 24 3.92 14.56 -9.78
C ALA A 24 3.89 13.06 -10.09
N ARG A 25 4.63 12.22 -9.35
CA ARG A 25 4.53 10.74 -9.49
C ARG A 25 3.19 10.20 -8.98
N ALA A 26 2.61 10.79 -7.94
CA ALA A 26 1.28 10.41 -7.45
C ALA A 26 0.19 10.74 -8.49
N ALA A 27 0.17 11.96 -9.04
CA ALA A 27 -0.78 12.37 -10.08
C ALA A 27 -0.61 11.58 -11.39
N VAL A 28 0.64 11.26 -11.78
CA VAL A 28 0.89 10.37 -12.93
C VAL A 28 0.48 8.93 -12.65
N SER A 29 0.59 8.45 -11.40
CA SER A 29 0.12 7.10 -11.03
C SER A 29 -1.41 7.01 -11.00
N GLU A 30 -2.11 8.06 -10.57
CA GLU A 30 -3.57 8.12 -10.61
C GLU A 30 -4.09 8.23 -12.05
N GLY A 31 -3.42 9.02 -12.90
CA GLY A 31 -3.74 9.09 -14.33
C GLY A 31 -3.42 7.80 -15.10
N LEU A 32 -2.31 7.13 -14.77
CA LEU A 32 -1.95 5.83 -15.35
C LEU A 32 -2.84 4.69 -14.82
N SER A 33 -3.26 4.75 -13.55
CA SER A 33 -4.20 3.81 -12.96
C SER A 33 -5.61 3.99 -13.51
N GLY A 34 -6.04 5.23 -13.77
CA GLY A 34 -7.29 5.55 -14.45
C GLY A 34 -7.28 5.03 -15.89
N ALA A 35 -6.22 5.33 -16.64
CA ALA A 35 -6.06 4.83 -18.01
C ALA A 35 -5.98 3.29 -18.08
N ALA A 36 -5.33 2.63 -17.12
CA ALA A 36 -5.31 1.16 -17.04
C ALA A 36 -6.69 0.57 -16.69
N SER A 37 -7.46 1.27 -15.86
CA SER A 37 -8.83 0.88 -15.50
C SER A 37 -9.77 1.07 -16.68
N ASP A 38 -9.66 2.17 -17.42
CA ASP A 38 -10.45 2.44 -18.62
C ASP A 38 -10.15 1.43 -19.74
N VAL A 39 -8.87 1.06 -19.95
CA VAL A 39 -8.50 -0.01 -20.89
C VAL A 39 -9.02 -1.38 -20.44
N SER A 40 -9.05 -1.66 -19.13
CA SER A 40 -9.63 -2.90 -18.59
C SER A 40 -11.15 -2.94 -18.70
N THR A 41 -11.85 -1.80 -18.55
CA THR A 41 -13.31 -1.69 -18.70
C THR A 41 -13.72 -1.76 -20.17
N ILE A 42 -13.01 -1.05 -21.05
CA ILE A 42 -13.21 -1.15 -22.50
C ILE A 42 -12.92 -2.58 -22.98
N GLY A 43 -11.90 -3.25 -22.42
CA GLY A 43 -11.61 -4.68 -22.66
C GLY A 43 -12.77 -5.61 -22.28
N GLY A 44 -13.47 -5.32 -21.17
CA GLY A 44 -14.65 -6.06 -20.74
C GLY A 44 -15.90 -5.83 -21.59
N GLU A 45 -16.03 -4.66 -22.22
CA GLU A 45 -17.17 -4.34 -23.11
C GLU A 45 -17.02 -4.90 -24.54
N ILE A 46 -15.79 -5.17 -25.00
CA ILE A 46 -15.53 -5.77 -26.33
C ILE A 46 -15.61 -7.30 -26.35
N GLY A 47 -16.12 -7.93 -25.29
CA GLY A 47 -16.31 -9.39 -25.24
C GLY A 47 -15.02 -10.19 -25.09
N VAL A 48 -13.93 -9.55 -24.63
CA VAL A 48 -12.87 -10.29 -23.95
C VAL A 48 -13.43 -10.58 -22.56
N GLU A 49 -14.09 -11.73 -22.41
CA GLU A 49 -14.55 -12.20 -21.10
C GLU A 49 -13.43 -11.95 -20.09
N PRO A 50 -13.68 -11.20 -19.00
CA PRO A 50 -12.66 -11.00 -17.99
C PRO A 50 -12.40 -12.37 -17.41
N ASP A 51 -11.33 -12.98 -17.91
CA ASP A 51 -10.90 -14.30 -17.52
C ASP A 51 -10.91 -14.34 -15.98
N LEU A 52 -11.34 -15.47 -15.40
CA LEU A 52 -11.41 -15.67 -13.95
C LEU A 52 -10.22 -15.03 -13.19
N PRO A 53 -8.95 -15.12 -13.66
CA PRO A 53 -7.81 -14.42 -13.07
C PRO A 53 -7.91 -12.88 -12.98
N THR A 54 -8.55 -12.18 -13.92
CA THR A 54 -8.70 -10.72 -13.92
C THR A 54 -9.70 -10.24 -12.87
N ILE A 55 -10.84 -10.95 -12.74
CA ILE A 55 -11.84 -10.66 -11.70
C ILE A 55 -11.24 -10.91 -10.31
N VAL A 56 -10.53 -12.03 -10.16
CA VAL A 56 -9.86 -12.39 -8.90
C VAL A 56 -8.75 -11.39 -8.57
N GLY A 57 -7.95 -10.96 -9.54
CA GLY A 57 -6.91 -9.96 -9.35
C GLY A 57 -7.44 -8.59 -8.92
N SER A 58 -8.58 -8.16 -9.49
CA SER A 58 -9.25 -6.91 -9.09
C SER A 58 -9.82 -7.02 -7.67
N ALA A 59 -10.50 -8.11 -7.35
CA ALA A 59 -11.04 -8.35 -6.00
C ALA A 59 -9.94 -8.39 -4.92
N ILE A 60 -8.80 -9.03 -5.21
CA ILE A 60 -7.64 -9.06 -4.33
C ILE A 60 -7.09 -7.64 -4.09
N ASN A 61 -6.95 -6.82 -5.14
CA ASN A 61 -6.46 -5.45 -4.98
C ASN A 61 -7.36 -4.59 -4.08
N VAL A 62 -8.68 -4.68 -4.26
CA VAL A 62 -9.65 -3.96 -3.42
C VAL A 62 -9.59 -4.45 -1.97
N LEU A 63 -9.55 -5.78 -1.75
CA LEU A 63 -9.41 -6.36 -0.42
C LEU A 63 -8.11 -5.96 0.28
N LEU A 64 -6.99 -5.99 -0.44
CA LEU A 64 -5.67 -5.58 0.08
C LEU A 64 -5.64 -4.10 0.46
N GLY A 65 -6.29 -3.23 -0.32
CA GLY A 65 -6.39 -1.80 -0.01
C GLY A 65 -7.13 -1.55 1.32
N VAL A 66 -8.29 -2.19 1.51
CA VAL A 66 -9.08 -2.07 2.75
C VAL A 66 -8.34 -2.69 3.93
N LEU A 67 -7.76 -3.88 3.77
CA LEU A 67 -6.97 -4.52 4.83
C LEU A 67 -5.75 -3.70 5.22
N GLY A 68 -5.07 -3.06 4.27
CA GLY A 68 -3.91 -2.22 4.53
C GLY A 68 -4.23 -1.06 5.47
N ILE A 69 -5.37 -0.38 5.25
CA ILE A 69 -5.83 0.71 6.11
C ILE A 69 -6.12 0.21 7.53
N VAL A 70 -6.85 -0.91 7.66
CA VAL A 70 -7.15 -1.52 8.97
C VAL A 70 -5.85 -1.89 9.71
N PHE A 71 -4.86 -2.39 8.98
CA PHE A 71 -3.59 -2.78 9.54
C PHE A 71 -2.80 -1.60 10.10
N VAL A 72 -2.77 -0.48 9.38
CA VAL A 72 -2.15 0.77 9.85
C VAL A 72 -2.78 1.22 11.17
N VAL A 73 -4.12 1.18 11.27
CA VAL A 73 -4.84 1.54 12.50
C VAL A 73 -4.47 0.61 13.66
N LEU A 74 -4.38 -0.70 13.43
CA LEU A 74 -3.98 -1.68 14.45
C LEU A 74 -2.55 -1.47 14.93
N VAL A 75 -1.61 -1.17 14.02
CA VAL A 75 -0.21 -0.89 14.38
C VAL A 75 -0.11 0.38 15.21
N VAL A 76 -0.84 1.44 14.85
CA VAL A 76 -0.89 2.68 15.63
C VAL A 76 -1.48 2.42 17.02
N TYR A 77 -2.57 1.66 17.12
CA TYR A 77 -3.18 1.30 18.41
C TYR A 77 -2.22 0.49 19.29
N ALA A 78 -1.57 -0.53 18.73
CA ALA A 78 -0.60 -1.34 19.44
C ALA A 78 0.64 -0.53 19.88
N GLY A 79 1.08 0.42 19.05
CA GLY A 79 2.16 1.36 19.36
C GLY A 79 1.78 2.30 20.51
N PHE A 80 0.58 2.87 20.49
CA PHE A 80 0.08 3.70 21.59
C PHE A 80 -0.02 2.92 22.90
N LEU A 81 -0.53 1.68 22.84
CA LEU A 81 -0.60 0.81 24.01
C LEU A 81 0.81 0.52 24.58
N TYR A 82 1.78 0.26 23.70
CA TYR A 82 3.18 0.04 24.11
C TYR A 82 3.77 1.27 24.81
N LEU A 83 3.58 2.46 24.24
CA LEU A 83 4.12 3.72 24.76
C LEU A 83 3.42 4.15 26.07
N THR A 84 2.11 3.91 26.20
CA THR A 84 1.32 4.22 27.41
C THR A 84 1.52 3.21 28.55
N SER A 85 2.19 2.09 28.29
CA SER A 85 2.32 1.02 29.30
C SER A 85 3.14 1.41 30.54
N ASN A 86 3.86 2.54 30.55
CA ASN A 86 4.57 3.11 31.73
C ASN A 86 5.41 2.09 32.55
N GLY A 87 5.89 1.02 31.93
CA GLY A 87 6.65 -0.04 32.60
C GLY A 87 5.81 -1.13 33.31
N GLU A 88 4.48 -1.06 33.25
CA GLU A 88 3.59 -2.08 33.79
C GLU A 88 3.64 -3.33 32.88
N GLU A 89 4.26 -4.40 33.37
CA GLU A 89 4.62 -5.58 32.57
C GLU A 89 3.42 -6.21 31.83
N GLY A 90 2.22 -6.15 32.42
CA GLY A 90 1.00 -6.65 31.81
C GLY A 90 0.66 -5.94 30.50
N ASN A 91 0.75 -4.61 30.49
CA ASN A 91 0.45 -3.80 29.32
C ASN A 91 1.56 -3.90 28.26
N VAL A 92 2.83 -3.95 28.68
CA VAL A 92 3.97 -4.18 27.77
C VAL A 92 3.85 -5.55 27.08
N LYS A 93 3.49 -6.61 27.81
CA LYS A 93 3.32 -7.96 27.26
C LYS A 93 2.15 -8.04 26.29
N LYS A 94 1.02 -7.38 26.61
CA LYS A 94 -0.13 -7.26 25.69
C LYS A 94 0.25 -6.52 24.41
N ALA A 95 0.92 -5.37 24.51
CA ALA A 95 1.33 -4.58 23.36
C ALA A 95 2.33 -5.34 22.46
N LYS A 96 3.33 -6.03 23.06
CA LYS A 96 4.23 -6.91 22.31
C LYS A 96 3.49 -8.02 21.59
N LYS A 97 2.53 -8.69 22.27
CA LYS A 97 1.73 -9.75 21.66
C LYS A 97 0.90 -9.23 20.47
N LEU A 98 0.28 -8.06 20.62
CA LEU A 98 -0.45 -7.41 19.53
C LEU A 98 0.47 -7.08 18.35
N LEU A 99 1.65 -6.49 18.59
CA LEU A 99 2.62 -6.21 17.54
C LEU A 99 3.08 -7.48 16.82
N THR A 100 3.40 -8.55 17.55
CA THR A 100 3.79 -9.82 16.94
C THR A 100 2.65 -10.38 16.09
N GLN A 101 1.42 -10.41 16.61
CA GLN A 101 0.26 -10.89 15.86
C GLN A 101 -0.02 -10.07 14.60
N SER A 102 0.11 -8.74 14.68
CA SER A 102 0.02 -7.86 13.51
C SER A 102 1.10 -8.26 12.48
N VAL A 103 2.38 -8.33 12.86
CA VAL A 103 3.47 -8.68 11.93
C VAL A 103 3.22 -10.02 11.23
N ILE A 104 2.76 -11.05 11.95
CA ILE A 104 2.37 -12.34 11.34
C ILE A 104 1.24 -12.12 10.31
N GLY A 105 0.22 -11.33 10.64
CA GLY A 105 -0.88 -11.02 9.71
C GLY A 105 -0.38 -10.36 8.42
N LEU A 106 0.57 -9.42 8.51
CA LEU A 106 1.16 -8.78 7.33
C LEU A 106 1.90 -9.78 6.44
N ILE A 107 2.67 -10.68 7.05
CA ILE A 107 3.40 -11.73 6.32
C ILE A 107 2.42 -12.65 5.57
N ILE A 108 1.32 -13.04 6.22
CA ILE A 108 0.29 -13.89 5.60
C ILE A 108 -0.35 -13.20 4.39
N ILE A 109 -0.64 -11.89 4.46
CA ILE A 109 -1.23 -11.15 3.34
C ILE A 109 -0.27 -11.12 2.15
N VAL A 110 1.01 -10.82 2.40
CA VAL A 110 2.04 -10.80 1.34
C VAL A 110 2.22 -12.19 0.72
N ALA A 111 2.23 -13.24 1.56
CA ALA A 111 2.32 -14.62 1.09
C ALA A 111 1.08 -15.04 0.27
N ALA A 112 -0.12 -14.65 0.70
CA ALA A 112 -1.36 -14.94 -0.02
C ALA A 112 -1.38 -14.27 -1.40
N TYR A 113 -0.93 -13.03 -1.49
CA TYR A 113 -0.80 -12.32 -2.78
C TYR A 113 0.21 -13.02 -3.70
N ALA A 114 1.39 -13.39 -3.17
CA ALA A 114 2.40 -14.11 -3.93
C ALA A 114 1.85 -15.44 -4.48
N ILE A 115 1.17 -16.22 -3.64
CA ILE A 115 0.56 -17.50 -4.05
C ILE A 115 -0.53 -17.27 -5.10
N ALA A 116 -1.43 -16.31 -4.90
CA ALA A 116 -2.50 -16.03 -5.86
C ALA A 116 -1.93 -15.61 -7.23
N SER A 117 -0.96 -14.70 -7.25
CA SER A 117 -0.29 -14.27 -8.49
C SER A 117 0.45 -15.42 -9.18
N TYR A 118 1.05 -16.33 -8.41
CA TYR A 118 1.71 -17.52 -8.93
C TYR A 118 0.72 -18.48 -9.57
N VAL A 119 -0.42 -18.75 -8.93
CA VAL A 119 -1.48 -19.61 -9.48
C VAL A 119 -2.03 -19.01 -10.78
N ILE A 120 -2.31 -17.72 -10.79
CA ILE A 120 -2.78 -17.02 -12.00
C ILE A 120 -1.74 -17.12 -13.14
N SER A 121 -0.47 -16.90 -12.81
CA SER A 121 0.63 -17.02 -13.78
C SER A 121 0.78 -18.44 -14.31
N ALA A 122 0.65 -19.45 -13.44
CA ALA A 122 0.73 -20.86 -13.81
C ALA A 122 -0.46 -21.28 -14.69
N LEU A 123 -1.68 -20.80 -14.40
CA LEU A 123 -2.85 -21.07 -15.22
C LEU A 123 -2.74 -20.41 -16.60
N THR A 124 -2.29 -19.15 -16.66
CA THR A 124 -2.06 -18.44 -17.93
C THR A 124 -0.99 -19.13 -18.77
N ALA A 125 0.11 -19.59 -18.13
CA ALA A 125 1.19 -20.31 -18.80
C ALA A 125 0.76 -21.68 -19.38
N ILE A 126 -0.19 -22.36 -18.74
CA ILE A 126 -0.71 -23.66 -19.21
C ILE A 126 -1.85 -23.49 -20.21
N SER A 127 -2.63 -22.40 -20.12
CA SER A 127 -3.74 -22.11 -21.04
C SER A 127 -3.29 -21.77 -22.47
N GLY A 128 -1.99 -21.63 -22.73
CA GLY A 128 -1.45 -21.58 -24.08
C GLY A 128 -1.82 -20.34 -24.89
N ALA A 129 -1.84 -19.17 -24.25
CA ALA A 129 -1.68 -17.89 -24.95
C ALA A 129 -0.20 -17.51 -25.02
#